data_AF-A0A7S0J433-F1
#
_entry.id   AF-A0A7S0J433-F1
#
_cell.length_a   1.000
_cell.length_b   1.000
_cell.length_c   1.000
_cell.angle_alpha   90.00
_cell.angle_beta   90.00
_cell.angle_gamma   90.00
#
_symmetry.space_group_name_H-M   'P 1'
#
loop_
_entity.id
_entity.type
_entity.pdbx_description
1 polymer ?
#
loop_
_entity_poly.entity_id
_entity_poly.type
_entity_poly.pdbx_seq_one_letter_code
_entity_poly.pdbx_strand_id
1 'polypeptide(L)'
;EMGAAAPLARGMLRRIAAANHLARRRFFRLDEAAEALAGRADELRLWLQLMRGGRFPLVKVLASDGATTGEFQFKHLSFQEALFVEAVALGEAPAFWASAPAAADSLNLAFYKNAFAIGAGHLGGALAAQRREWDFAGAPLVSADEHRGYSRLQALLRGATPLV
;
A
#
# COMPACT_ATOMS: atom_id res chain seq x y z
N GLU A 1 9.95 -12.77 -24.61
CA GLU A 1 10.50 -12.20 -23.35
C GLU A 1 9.40 -11.63 -22.42
N MET A 2 8.37 -12.40 -22.06
CA MET A 2 7.27 -11.90 -21.20
C MET A 2 7.49 -12.13 -19.69
N GLY A 3 8.52 -12.88 -19.28
CA GLY A 3 8.70 -13.32 -17.90
C GLY A 3 9.23 -12.25 -16.93
N ALA A 4 10.05 -11.31 -17.39
CA ALA A 4 10.67 -10.28 -16.54
C ALA A 4 9.82 -9.00 -16.38
N ALA A 5 8.86 -8.77 -17.29
CA ALA A 5 8.05 -7.55 -17.29
C ALA A 5 6.94 -7.56 -16.21
N ALA A 6 6.41 -8.73 -15.87
CA ALA A 6 5.33 -8.85 -14.89
C ALA A 6 5.78 -8.52 -13.44
N PRO A 7 6.93 -8.99 -12.94
CA PRO A 7 7.45 -8.58 -11.64
C PRO A 7 7.74 -7.07 -11.57
N LEU A 8 8.32 -6.49 -12.63
CA LEU A 8 8.63 -5.06 -12.69
C LEU A 8 7.36 -4.20 -12.66
N ALA A 9 6.35 -4.55 -13.46
CA ALA A 9 5.07 -3.84 -13.50
C ALA A 9 4.34 -3.93 -12.15
N ARG A 10 4.35 -5.10 -11.50
CA ARG A 10 3.75 -5.28 -10.18
C ARG A 10 4.49 -4.46 -9.11
N GLY A 11 5.82 -4.47 -9.12
CA GLY A 11 6.65 -3.64 -8.23
C GLY A 11 6.33 -2.15 -8.36
N MET A 12 6.33 -1.66 -9.61
CA MET A 12 5.97 -0.27 -9.93
C MET A 12 4.57 0.10 -9.41
N LEU A 13 3.54 -0.68 -9.75
CA LEU A 13 2.16 -0.41 -9.29
C LEU A 13 2.03 -0.50 -7.78
N ARG A 14 2.77 -1.41 -7.13
CA ARG A 14 2.77 -1.59 -5.69
C ARG A 14 3.34 -0.38 -4.94
N ARG A 15 4.45 0.19 -5.42
CA ARG A 15 5.02 1.41 -4.83
C ARG A 15 4.10 2.61 -4.99
N ILE A 16 3.53 2.80 -6.18
CA ILE A 16 2.55 3.86 -6.44
C ILE A 16 1.32 3.67 -5.53
N ALA A 17 0.80 2.45 -5.41
CA ALA A 17 -0.33 2.15 -4.53
C ALA A 17 0.01 2.47 -3.07
N ALA A 18 1.18 2.06 -2.60
CA ALA A 18 1.61 2.27 -1.23
C ALA A 18 1.76 3.75 -0.88
N ALA A 19 2.48 4.51 -1.70
CA ALA A 19 2.64 5.95 -1.51
C ALA A 19 1.28 6.67 -1.45
N ASN A 20 0.35 6.32 -2.35
CA ASN A 20 -0.97 6.91 -2.38
C ASN A 20 -1.85 6.51 -1.20
N HIS A 21 -1.80 5.25 -0.78
CA HIS A 21 -2.61 4.78 0.34
C HIS A 21 -2.10 5.33 1.69
N LEU A 22 -0.79 5.49 1.85
CA LEU A 22 -0.18 6.19 2.99
C LEU A 22 -0.57 7.68 3.02
N ALA A 23 -0.57 8.35 1.86
CA ALA A 23 -1.04 9.72 1.72
C ALA A 23 -2.58 9.87 1.75
N ARG A 24 -3.33 8.75 1.84
CA ARG A 24 -4.80 8.69 1.83
C ARG A 24 -5.43 9.31 0.57
N ARG A 25 -4.73 9.21 -0.57
CA ARG A 25 -5.15 9.72 -1.87
C ARG A 25 -5.84 8.63 -2.69
N ARG A 26 -6.89 9.02 -3.41
CA ARG A 26 -7.59 8.19 -4.43
C ARG A 26 -7.19 8.55 -5.87
N PHE A 27 -6.60 9.72 -6.02
CA PHE A 27 -6.12 10.30 -7.25
C PHE A 27 -4.67 10.68 -7.04
N PHE A 28 -3.85 10.54 -8.07
CA PHE A 28 -2.46 10.93 -7.98
C PHE A 28 -1.97 11.56 -9.26
N ARG A 29 -1.02 12.45 -9.12
CA ARG A 29 -0.41 13.19 -10.21
C ARG A 29 0.85 12.50 -10.73
N LEU A 30 1.33 12.95 -11.88
CA LEU A 30 2.55 12.43 -12.51
C LEU A 30 3.78 12.59 -11.61
N ASP A 31 3.94 13.75 -10.97
CA ASP A 31 5.01 14.05 -10.02
C ASP A 31 4.94 13.14 -8.79
N GLU A 32 3.75 12.91 -8.24
CA GLU A 32 3.53 11.99 -7.11
C GLU A 32 3.84 10.53 -7.47
N ALA A 33 3.53 10.10 -8.70
CA ALA A 33 3.93 8.78 -9.19
C ALA A 33 5.46 8.69 -9.37
N ALA A 34 6.10 9.73 -9.88
CA ALA A 34 7.55 9.77 -10.05
C ALA A 34 8.27 9.75 -8.69
N GLU A 35 7.76 10.49 -7.71
CA GLU A 35 8.25 10.50 -6.33
C GLU A 35 8.14 9.10 -5.68
N ALA A 36 7.02 8.42 -5.87
CA ALA A 36 6.83 7.05 -5.38
C ALA A 36 7.82 6.03 -5.99
N LEU A 37 8.40 6.35 -7.16
CA LEU A 37 9.37 5.54 -7.88
C LEU A 37 10.81 6.08 -7.78
N ALA A 38 11.05 7.07 -6.93
CA ALA A 38 12.39 7.65 -6.74
C ALA A 38 13.40 6.56 -6.33
N GLY A 39 14.57 6.56 -6.97
CA GLY A 39 15.60 5.53 -6.77
C GLY A 39 15.31 4.19 -7.47
N ARG A 40 14.21 4.06 -8.23
CA ARG A 40 13.83 2.85 -8.99
C ARG A 40 13.77 3.15 -10.48
N ALA A 41 14.94 3.33 -11.10
CA ALA A 41 15.06 3.81 -12.48
C ALA A 41 14.27 2.97 -13.51
N ASP A 42 14.25 1.64 -13.36
CA ASP A 42 13.54 0.76 -14.30
C ASP A 42 12.02 0.83 -14.15
N GLU A 43 11.51 0.93 -12.92
CA GLU A 43 10.08 1.12 -12.65
C GLU A 43 9.61 2.49 -13.15
N LEU A 44 10.39 3.55 -12.92
CA LEU A 44 10.11 4.89 -13.44
C LEU A 44 10.13 4.92 -14.97
N ARG A 45 11.10 4.25 -15.61
CA ARG A 45 11.17 4.13 -17.07
C ARG A 45 9.93 3.43 -17.61
N LEU A 46 9.50 2.34 -16.98
CA LEU A 46 8.28 1.63 -17.36
C LEU A 46 7.04 2.53 -17.22
N TRP A 47 6.90 3.25 -16.10
CA TRP A 47 5.79 4.19 -15.90
C TRP A 47 5.70 5.24 -17.03
N LEU A 48 6.83 5.86 -17.38
CA LEU A 48 6.91 6.85 -18.45
C LEU A 48 6.67 6.25 -19.85
N GLN A 49 7.04 4.99 -20.08
CA GLN A 49 6.71 4.28 -21.33
C GLN A 49 5.20 4.04 -21.45
N LEU A 50 4.54 3.61 -20.37
CA LEU A 50 3.09 3.41 -20.34
C LEU A 50 2.33 4.73 -20.56
N MET A 51 2.86 5.84 -20.03
CA MET A 51 2.35 7.19 -20.29
C MET A 51 2.31 7.54 -21.77
N ARG A 52 3.42 7.33 -22.48
CA ARG A 52 3.51 7.60 -23.92
C ARG A 52 2.63 6.66 -24.74
N GLY A 53 2.48 5.42 -24.29
CA GLY A 53 1.65 4.41 -24.95
C GLY A 53 0.15 4.52 -24.68
N GLY A 54 -0.27 5.33 -23.70
CA GLY A 54 -1.67 5.54 -23.32
C GLY A 54 -2.38 4.30 -22.75
N ARG A 55 -1.64 3.24 -22.40
CA ARG A 55 -2.21 1.96 -21.93
C ARG A 55 -1.74 1.65 -20.52
N PHE A 56 -2.67 1.71 -19.57
CA PHE A 56 -2.40 1.46 -18.16
C PHE A 56 -3.16 0.23 -17.65
N PRO A 57 -2.45 -0.86 -17.33
CA PRO A 57 -3.03 -1.94 -16.54
C PRO A 57 -3.46 -1.40 -15.18
N LEU A 58 -4.68 -1.71 -14.76
CA LEU A 58 -5.24 -1.38 -13.43
C LEU A 58 -5.35 0.10 -13.07
N VAL A 59 -4.82 1.03 -13.87
CA VAL A 59 -4.92 2.48 -13.66
C VAL A 59 -5.75 3.12 -14.79
N LYS A 60 -6.58 4.08 -14.42
CA LYS A 60 -7.36 4.96 -15.28
C LYS A 60 -6.64 6.30 -15.35
N VAL A 61 -6.56 6.85 -16.56
CA VAL A 61 -6.14 8.24 -16.80
C VAL A 61 -7.38 9.12 -16.72
N LEU A 62 -7.35 10.16 -15.88
CA LEU A 62 -8.46 11.09 -15.70
C LEU A 62 -8.25 12.37 -16.51
N ALA A 63 -7.04 12.91 -16.45
CA ALA A 63 -6.57 14.01 -17.28
C ALA A 63 -5.10 13.76 -17.62
N SER A 64 -4.66 14.06 -18.84
CA SER A 64 -3.25 13.95 -19.23
C SER A 64 -3.00 14.74 -20.50
N ASP A 65 -1.89 15.45 -20.54
CA ASP A 65 -1.36 16.07 -21.78
C ASP A 65 -0.42 15.12 -22.55
N GLY A 66 -0.21 13.91 -22.03
CA GLY A 66 0.66 12.89 -22.62
C GLY A 66 2.16 13.12 -22.42
N ALA A 67 2.57 14.21 -21.74
CA ALA A 67 3.96 14.64 -21.71
C ALA A 67 4.44 15.12 -20.32
N THR A 68 3.73 16.07 -19.72
CA THR A 68 4.20 16.86 -18.56
C THR A 68 3.24 16.86 -17.38
N THR A 69 1.96 16.63 -17.62
CA THR A 69 0.94 16.62 -16.58
C THR A 69 0.02 15.42 -16.75
N GLY A 70 -0.45 14.90 -15.63
CA GLY A 70 -1.44 13.84 -15.64
C GLY A 70 -2.01 13.60 -14.26
N GLU A 71 -3.28 13.22 -14.24
CA GLU A 71 -4.03 12.77 -13.08
C GLU A 71 -4.52 11.35 -13.33
N PHE A 72 -4.26 10.48 -12.36
CA PHE A 72 -4.43 9.04 -12.45
C PHE A 72 -5.20 8.52 -11.25
N GLN A 73 -5.84 7.38 -11.43
CA GLN A 73 -6.50 6.66 -10.36
C GLN A 73 -6.49 5.16 -10.64
N PHE A 74 -6.35 4.31 -9.62
CA PHE A 74 -6.59 2.89 -9.80
C PHE A 74 -8.03 2.63 -10.24
N LYS A 75 -8.23 1.80 -11.27
CA LYS A 75 -9.55 1.47 -11.84
C LYS A 75 -10.55 1.00 -10.78
N HIS A 76 -10.06 0.37 -9.72
CA HIS A 76 -10.83 0.05 -8.54
C HIS A 76 -9.99 0.28 -7.29
N LEU A 77 -10.59 0.84 -6.23
CA LEU A 77 -9.88 1.16 -4.99
C LEU A 77 -9.28 -0.08 -4.33
N SER A 78 -9.93 -1.24 -4.46
CA SER A 78 -9.42 -2.50 -3.92
C SER A 78 -8.07 -2.92 -4.52
N PHE A 79 -7.73 -2.50 -5.75
CA PHE A 79 -6.40 -2.76 -6.31
C PHE A 79 -5.34 -1.97 -5.56
N GLN A 80 -5.62 -0.69 -5.24
CA GLN A 80 -4.72 0.13 -4.43
C GLN A 80 -4.57 -0.46 -3.02
N GLU A 81 -5.67 -0.89 -2.40
CA GLU A 81 -5.66 -1.49 -1.06
C GLU A 81 -4.88 -2.82 -1.04
N ALA A 82 -5.12 -3.71 -2.00
CA ALA A 82 -4.42 -5.00 -2.09
C ALA A 82 -2.92 -4.84 -2.37
N LEU A 83 -2.55 -3.93 -3.28
CA LEU A 83 -1.15 -3.63 -3.55
C LEU A 83 -0.46 -2.97 -2.35
N PHE A 84 -1.15 -2.07 -1.64
CA PHE A 84 -0.63 -1.49 -0.40
C PHE A 84 -0.37 -2.56 0.66
N VAL A 85 -1.30 -3.49 0.87
CA VAL A 85 -1.13 -4.64 1.77
C VAL A 85 0.13 -5.43 1.44
N GLU A 86 0.32 -5.74 0.15
CA GLU A 86 1.51 -6.46 -0.31
C GLU A 86 2.79 -5.65 -0.05
N ALA A 87 2.75 -4.33 -0.22
CA ALA A 87 3.89 -3.45 0.07
C ALA A 87 4.26 -3.47 1.56
N VAL A 88 3.26 -3.40 2.44
CA VAL A 88 3.45 -3.51 3.89
C VAL A 88 4.02 -4.88 4.26
N ALA A 89 3.47 -5.95 3.69
CA ALA A 89 3.90 -7.32 3.98
C ALA A 89 5.36 -7.59 3.56
N LEU A 90 5.80 -6.98 2.47
CA LEU A 90 7.18 -7.05 1.99
C LEU A 90 8.12 -6.00 2.61
N GLY A 91 7.65 -5.21 3.59
CA GLY A 91 8.47 -4.21 4.28
C GLY A 91 8.79 -2.96 3.45
N GLU A 92 8.08 -2.72 2.34
CA GLU A 92 8.28 -1.55 1.48
C GLU A 92 7.55 -0.30 1.95
N ALA A 93 6.71 -0.42 2.97
CA ALA A 93 6.06 0.69 3.66
C ALA A 93 6.53 0.76 5.13
N PRO A 94 7.84 0.98 5.40
CA PRO A 94 8.42 0.85 6.73
C PRO A 94 7.82 1.83 7.75
N ALA A 95 7.34 2.99 7.28
CA ALA A 95 6.69 3.99 8.13
C ALA A 95 5.35 3.51 8.73
N PHE A 96 4.65 2.58 8.06
CA PHE A 96 3.32 2.14 8.47
C PHE A 96 3.31 1.46 9.85
N TRP A 97 4.40 0.76 10.17
CA TRP A 97 4.62 0.04 11.42
C TRP A 97 5.92 0.48 12.11
N ALA A 98 6.43 1.68 11.84
CA ALA A 98 7.76 2.07 12.35
C ALA A 98 7.85 2.09 13.89
N SER A 99 6.73 2.32 14.57
CA SER A 99 6.63 2.42 16.03
C SER A 99 5.25 2.01 16.53
N ALA A 100 5.12 1.74 17.83
CA ALA A 100 3.82 1.40 18.41
C ALA A 100 2.78 2.52 18.24
N PRO A 101 3.14 3.82 18.37
CA PRO A 101 2.24 4.91 17.99
C PRO A 101 1.79 4.88 16.52
N ALA A 102 2.71 4.70 15.57
CA ALA A 102 2.37 4.65 14.15
C ALA A 102 1.45 3.45 13.82
N ALA A 103 1.72 2.31 14.46
CA ALA A 103 0.88 1.13 14.35
C ALA A 103 -0.50 1.34 14.97
N ALA A 104 -0.58 1.96 16.14
CA ALA A 104 -1.84 2.29 16.81
C ALA A 104 -2.70 3.24 15.96
N ASP A 105 -2.09 4.30 15.39
CA ASP A 105 -2.77 5.23 14.50
C ASP A 105 -3.39 4.49 13.31
N SER A 106 -2.62 3.60 12.69
CA SER A 106 -3.07 2.79 11.57
C SER A 106 -4.17 1.80 11.95
N LEU A 107 -4.05 1.14 13.10
CA LEU A 107 -5.05 0.20 13.62
C LEU A 107 -6.35 0.91 14.02
N ASN A 108 -6.28 2.15 14.48
CA ASN A 108 -7.43 2.95 14.89
C ASN A 108 -8.13 3.64 13.70
N LEU A 109 -7.44 3.84 12.57
CA LEU A 109 -7.99 4.60 11.46
C LEU A 109 -9.02 3.79 10.66
N ALA A 110 -10.22 4.35 10.48
CA ALA A 110 -11.30 3.75 9.69
C ALA A 110 -10.92 3.53 8.22
N PHE A 111 -10.11 4.44 7.68
CA PHE A 111 -9.66 4.44 6.29
C PHE A 111 -9.06 3.10 5.86
N TYR A 112 -8.30 2.45 6.75
CA TYR A 112 -7.62 1.20 6.44
C TYR A 112 -8.51 -0.05 6.59
N LYS A 113 -9.80 0.08 6.95
CA LYS A 113 -10.69 -1.07 7.21
C LYS A 113 -10.64 -2.11 6.09
N ASN A 114 -10.76 -1.67 4.84
CA ASN A 114 -10.76 -2.58 3.68
C ASN A 114 -9.38 -3.18 3.44
N ALA A 115 -8.30 -2.39 3.55
CA ALA A 115 -6.94 -2.89 3.41
C ALA A 115 -6.65 -4.00 4.46
N PHE A 116 -7.09 -3.81 5.70
CA PHE A 116 -6.95 -4.84 6.74
C PHE A 116 -7.82 -6.07 6.47
N ALA A 117 -9.03 -5.90 5.94
CA ALA A 117 -9.88 -7.02 5.55
C ALA A 117 -9.28 -7.83 4.38
N ILE A 118 -8.74 -7.16 3.37
CA ILE A 118 -8.07 -7.78 2.22
C ILE A 118 -6.79 -8.49 2.65
N GLY A 119 -6.00 -7.84 3.50
CA GLY A 119 -4.64 -8.27 3.85
C GLY A 119 -4.49 -9.12 5.09
N ALA A 120 -5.60 -9.44 5.77
CA ALA A 120 -5.65 -9.96 7.13
C ALA A 120 -4.41 -10.78 7.57
N GLY A 121 -4.26 -12.01 7.08
CA GLY A 121 -3.19 -12.90 7.51
C GLY A 121 -1.79 -12.46 7.11
N HIS A 122 -1.64 -11.84 5.95
CA HIS A 122 -0.34 -11.33 5.48
C HIS A 122 0.13 -10.12 6.33
N LEU A 123 -0.78 -9.21 6.67
CA LEU A 123 -0.49 -8.08 7.54
C LEU A 123 -0.20 -8.53 8.98
N GLY A 124 -0.92 -9.53 9.48
CA GLY A 124 -0.64 -10.13 10.79
C GLY A 124 0.76 -10.74 10.88
N GLY A 125 1.14 -11.53 9.86
CA GLY A 125 2.49 -12.08 9.75
C GLY A 125 3.56 -10.99 9.66
N ALA A 126 3.33 -9.95 8.86
CA ALA A 126 4.26 -8.83 8.74
C ALA A 126 4.42 -8.02 10.05
N LEU A 127 3.31 -7.76 10.75
CA LEU A 127 3.31 -7.08 12.03
C LEU A 127 4.08 -7.89 13.09
N ALA A 128 3.90 -9.21 13.13
CA ALA A 128 4.61 -10.11 14.03
C ALA A 128 6.10 -10.28 13.67
N ALA A 129 6.45 -10.27 12.38
CA ALA A 129 7.82 -10.38 11.91
C ALA A 129 8.65 -9.12 12.23
N GLN A 130 8.02 -7.94 12.22
CA GLN A 130 8.72 -6.68 12.46
C GLN A 130 9.09 -6.47 13.93
N ARG A 131 8.28 -6.97 14.89
CA ARG A 131 8.61 -6.98 16.32
C ARG A 131 7.93 -8.15 17.04
N ARG A 132 8.67 -8.81 17.94
CA ARG A 132 8.13 -9.86 18.83
C ARG A 132 7.13 -9.34 19.85
N GLU A 133 7.27 -8.08 20.27
CA GLU A 133 6.44 -7.46 21.29
C GLU A 133 6.05 -6.05 20.85
N TRP A 134 4.74 -5.80 20.75
CA TRP A 134 4.16 -4.48 20.54
C TRP A 134 3.57 -4.00 21.86
N ASP A 135 4.15 -2.95 22.43
CA ASP A 135 3.58 -2.28 23.61
C ASP A 135 2.78 -1.05 23.18
N PHE A 136 1.46 -1.14 23.37
CA PHE A 136 0.51 -0.07 23.06
C PHE A 136 0.08 0.73 24.31
N ALA A 137 0.72 0.55 25.46
CA ALA A 137 0.37 1.27 26.69
C ALA A 137 0.44 2.80 26.53
N GLY A 138 1.43 3.29 25.77
CA GLY A 138 1.58 4.71 25.43
C GLY A 138 0.83 5.16 24.17
N ALA A 139 0.12 4.26 23.48
CA ALA A 139 -0.55 4.52 22.21
C ALA A 139 -1.88 3.75 22.17
N PRO A 140 -2.93 4.26 22.84
CA PRO A 140 -4.13 3.49 23.12
C PRO A 140 -4.89 3.08 21.86
N LEU A 141 -5.30 1.82 21.85
CA LEU A 141 -6.16 1.26 20.80
C LEU A 141 -7.64 1.47 21.16
N VAL A 142 -8.46 1.82 20.16
CA VAL A 142 -9.91 1.90 20.32
C VAL A 142 -10.47 0.50 20.61
N SER A 143 -11.30 0.38 21.64
CA SER A 143 -11.84 -0.91 22.11
C SER A 143 -13.29 -1.17 21.72
N ALA A 144 -14.05 -0.14 21.32
CA ALA A 144 -15.51 -0.22 21.10
C ALA A 144 -15.95 -0.40 19.64
N ASP A 145 -15.02 -0.57 18.69
CA ASP A 145 -15.32 -0.75 17.26
C ASP A 145 -14.74 -2.09 16.77
N GLU A 146 -15.60 -2.96 16.23
CA GLU A 146 -15.25 -4.32 15.78
C GLU A 146 -14.21 -4.33 14.65
N HIS A 147 -14.03 -3.21 13.96
CA HIS A 147 -13.13 -3.07 12.83
C HIS A 147 -11.92 -2.18 13.13
N ARG A 148 -11.68 -1.74 14.36
CA ARG A 148 -10.56 -0.86 14.72
C ARG A 148 -9.82 -1.35 15.96
N GLY A 149 -8.68 -0.70 16.22
CA GLY A 149 -7.92 -0.81 17.44
C GLY A 149 -7.67 -2.26 17.86
N TYR A 150 -8.14 -2.64 19.05
CA TYR A 150 -7.81 -3.92 19.65
C TYR A 150 -8.44 -5.10 18.89
N SER A 151 -9.71 -4.98 18.48
CA SER A 151 -10.41 -6.01 17.71
C SER A 151 -9.71 -6.29 16.38
N ARG A 152 -9.25 -5.22 15.71
CA ARG A 152 -8.47 -5.32 14.47
C ARG A 152 -7.14 -6.02 14.70
N LEU A 153 -6.38 -5.62 15.72
CA LEU A 153 -5.10 -6.26 16.07
C LEU A 153 -5.27 -7.77 16.29
N GLN A 154 -6.27 -8.17 17.09
CA GLN A 154 -6.55 -9.58 17.36
C GLN A 154 -6.95 -10.36 16.09
N ALA A 155 -7.71 -9.74 15.18
CA ALA A 155 -8.08 -10.38 13.92
C ALA A 155 -6.85 -10.66 13.04
N LEU A 156 -5.93 -9.69 12.95
CA LEU A 156 -4.69 -9.85 12.17
C LEU A 156 -3.79 -10.94 12.74
N LEU A 157 -3.56 -10.93 14.06
CA LEU A 157 -2.68 -11.90 14.71
C LEU A 157 -3.24 -13.32 14.65
N ARG A 158 -4.57 -13.50 14.77
CA ARG A 158 -5.22 -14.82 14.61
C ARG A 158 -5.14 -15.36 13.19
N GLY A 159 -5.13 -14.48 12.19
CA GLY A 159 -5.06 -14.85 10.78
C GLY A 159 -3.63 -15.03 10.25
N ALA A 160 -2.59 -14.79 11.06
CA ALA A 160 -1.21 -14.73 10.61
C ALA A 160 -0.75 -16.05 9.98
N THR A 161 -0.55 -16.05 8.65
CA THR A 161 0.06 -17.15 7.91
C THR A 161 1.55 -16.86 7.77
N PRO A 162 2.47 -17.81 8.03
CA PRO A 162 3.89 -17.62 7.74
C PRO A 162 4.07 -17.23 6.27
N LEU A 163 4.85 -16.17 6.01
CA LEU A 163 5.30 -15.86 4.65
C LEU A 163 6.26 -16.98 4.21
N VAL A 164 5.81 -17.82 3.27
CA VAL A 164 6.62 -18.87 2.63
C VAL A 164 7.49 -18.25 1.54
#